data_AF-A0A957QW93-F1
#
_entry.id   AF-A0A957QW93-F1
#
_cell.length_a   1.000
_cell.length_b   1.000
_cell.length_c   1.000
_cell.angle_alpha   90.00
_cell.angle_beta   90.00
_cell.angle_gamma   90.00
#
_symmetry.space_group_name_H-M   'P 1'
#
loop_
_entity.id
_entity.type
_entity.pdbx_description
1 polymer ?
#
loop_
_entity_poly.entity_id
_entity_poly.type
_entity_poly.pdbx_seq_one_letter_code
_entity_poly.pdbx_strand_id
1 'polypeptide(L)'
;MSQPEAVKMPAAVYAAIVEHAREGKPEEICGIVRGRGLAAGEAVRGRNIAGERIENYEVDPETLLLQFAFEEEGGEMMGIYHSHPVSVAWPSATDAWNAHYPESIYFICSLEFDDAAVIRAFRMTPHWIELDIASLRRDLAFTEVRPHLFAYYQAPGAPVPALLQPIAANVPAPFYVDFYTDDRGDVIDSRIVSIVEHPVQVV
;
A
#
# COMPACT_ATOMS: atom_id res chain seq x y z
N MET A 1 -18.43 -10.47 -8.63
CA MET A 1 -17.24 -10.86 -7.84
C MET A 1 -17.67 -10.96 -6.38
N SER A 2 -17.26 -12.02 -5.66
CA SER A 2 -17.51 -12.13 -4.22
C SER A 2 -16.79 -11.00 -3.49
N GLN A 3 -17.35 -10.49 -2.40
CA GLN A 3 -16.65 -9.52 -1.56
C GLN A 3 -15.34 -10.13 -1.04
N PRO A 4 -14.25 -9.35 -0.97
CA PRO A 4 -13.00 -9.80 -0.36
C PRO A 4 -13.23 -10.29 1.07
N GLU A 5 -12.57 -11.39 1.44
CA GLU A 5 -12.65 -11.93 2.79
C GLU A 5 -12.03 -10.97 3.81
N ALA A 6 -12.61 -10.89 5.00
CA ALA A 6 -12.17 -9.96 6.05
C ALA A 6 -10.90 -10.46 6.76
N VAL A 7 -9.98 -9.54 7.03
CA VAL A 7 -8.85 -9.77 7.94
C VAL A 7 -9.36 -9.84 9.38
N LYS A 8 -9.07 -10.92 10.09
CA LYS A 8 -9.26 -11.05 11.54
C LYS A 8 -8.04 -10.48 12.24
N MET A 9 -8.24 -9.42 13.01
CA MET A 9 -7.16 -8.74 13.74
C MET A 9 -7.45 -8.76 15.24
N PRO A 10 -6.64 -9.43 16.07
CA PRO A 10 -6.80 -9.35 17.52
C PRO A 10 -6.74 -7.90 18.00
N ALA A 11 -7.57 -7.54 18.99
CA ALA A 11 -7.55 -6.20 19.58
C ALA A 11 -6.16 -5.74 20.04
N ALA A 12 -5.32 -6.68 20.50
CA ALA A 12 -3.94 -6.41 20.89
C ALA A 12 -3.04 -5.99 19.70
N VAL A 13 -3.20 -6.63 18.53
CA VAL A 13 -2.47 -6.27 17.31
C VAL A 13 -2.91 -4.89 16.81
N TYR A 14 -4.23 -4.63 16.80
CA TYR A 14 -4.77 -3.32 16.45
C TYR A 14 -4.18 -2.22 17.36
N ALA A 15 -4.24 -2.42 18.68
CA ALA A 15 -3.72 -1.48 19.66
C ALA A 15 -2.21 -1.25 19.50
N ALA A 16 -1.42 -2.30 19.26
CA ALA A 16 0.03 -2.19 19.07
C ALA A 16 0.41 -1.35 17.84
N ILE A 17 -0.31 -1.51 16.72
CA ILE A 17 -0.10 -0.70 15.52
C ILE A 17 -0.47 0.77 15.78
N VAL A 18 -1.62 1.03 16.41
CA VAL A 18 -2.05 2.40 16.74
C VAL A 18 -1.09 3.09 17.71
N GLU A 19 -0.62 2.37 18.73
CA GLU A 19 0.38 2.88 19.68
C GLU A 19 1.67 3.25 18.96
N HIS A 20 2.18 2.36 18.09
CA HIS A 20 3.37 2.66 17.30
C HIS A 20 3.19 3.89 16.41
N ALA A 21 2.03 4.01 15.73
CA ALA A 21 1.71 5.16 14.89
C ALA A 21 1.69 6.48 15.69
N ARG A 22 1.12 6.46 16.90
CA ARG A 22 1.06 7.64 17.77
C ARG A 22 2.44 8.06 18.26
N GLU A 23 3.30 7.10 18.61
CA GLU A 23 4.66 7.39 19.06
C GLU A 23 5.55 7.97 17.96
N GLY A 24 5.37 7.54 16.70
CA GLY A 24 6.22 7.98 15.58
C GLY A 24 5.82 9.30 14.93
N LYS A 25 4.60 9.80 15.19
CA LYS A 25 4.12 11.08 14.64
C LYS A 25 5.12 12.22 15.01
N PRO A 26 5.55 13.07 14.06
CA PRO A 26 4.95 13.34 12.75
C PRO A 26 5.45 12.49 11.57
N GLU A 27 6.41 11.58 11.79
CA GLU A 27 6.88 10.68 10.73
C GLU A 27 5.93 9.47 10.58
N GLU A 28 5.90 8.88 9.38
CA GLU A 28 5.33 7.56 9.16
C GLU A 28 6.17 6.50 9.88
N ILE A 29 5.49 5.58 10.56
CA ILE A 29 6.11 4.36 11.06
C ILE A 29 5.91 3.23 10.06
N CYS A 30 6.64 2.14 10.25
CA CYS A 30 6.35 0.90 9.54
C CYS A 30 6.70 -0.33 10.35
N GLY A 31 6.22 -1.48 9.90
CA GLY A 31 6.56 -2.77 10.47
C GLY A 31 5.89 -3.90 9.72
N ILE A 32 5.91 -5.09 10.30
CA ILE A 32 5.32 -6.29 9.70
C ILE A 32 4.31 -6.93 10.65
N VAL A 33 3.37 -7.67 10.08
CA VAL A 33 2.39 -8.46 10.81
C VAL A 33 2.67 -9.92 10.54
N ARG A 34 2.99 -10.66 11.61
CA ARG A 34 3.00 -12.11 11.60
C ARG A 34 1.57 -12.61 11.66
N GLY A 35 1.23 -13.60 10.85
CA GLY A 35 -0.10 -14.20 10.86
C GLY A 35 -0.13 -15.48 10.05
N ARG A 36 -1.33 -15.84 9.60
CA ARG A 36 -1.53 -16.91 8.60
C ARG A 36 -2.84 -16.66 7.85
N GLY A 37 -2.79 -16.64 6.52
CA GLY A 37 -3.93 -16.28 5.68
C GLY A 37 -4.43 -14.88 6.02
N LEU A 38 -5.71 -14.77 6.36
CA LEU A 38 -6.33 -13.50 6.77
C LEU A 38 -6.50 -13.38 8.29
N ALA A 39 -5.70 -14.09 9.08
CA ALA A 39 -5.69 -14.00 10.55
C ALA A 39 -4.36 -13.45 11.06
N ALA A 40 -4.40 -12.22 11.57
CA ALA A 40 -3.23 -11.57 12.17
C ALA A 40 -2.94 -12.18 13.55
N GLY A 41 -1.66 -12.34 13.88
CA GLY A 41 -1.19 -12.87 15.16
C GLY A 41 -0.45 -11.83 15.99
N GLU A 42 0.55 -11.19 15.40
CA GLU A 42 1.46 -10.27 16.10
C GLU A 42 1.92 -9.14 15.17
N ALA A 43 1.97 -7.91 15.68
CA ALA A 43 2.61 -6.79 14.99
C ALA A 43 4.04 -6.62 15.51
N VAL A 44 5.01 -6.63 14.61
CA VAL A 44 6.42 -6.37 14.90
C VAL A 44 6.78 -5.00 14.38
N ARG A 45 7.31 -4.14 15.25
CA ARG A 45 7.75 -2.79 14.90
C ARG A 45 9.02 -2.87 14.06
N GLY A 46 9.01 -2.25 12.89
CA GLY A 46 10.19 -2.01 12.09
C GLY A 46 10.68 -0.58 12.23
N ARG A 47 11.87 -0.31 11.70
CA ARG A 47 12.40 1.03 11.55
C ARG A 47 12.12 1.52 10.13
N ASN A 48 11.51 2.71 10.03
CA ASN A 48 11.39 3.40 8.76
C ASN A 48 12.76 3.93 8.33
N ILE A 49 13.28 3.46 7.20
CA ILE A 49 14.57 3.88 6.63
C ILE A 49 14.45 4.75 5.38
N ALA A 50 13.22 5.15 5.01
CA ALA A 50 13.01 6.04 3.88
C ALA A 50 13.75 7.38 4.09
N GLY A 51 14.19 7.98 2.97
CA GLY A 51 14.83 9.29 2.98
C GLY A 51 13.91 10.42 3.45
N GLU A 52 12.63 10.36 3.10
CA GLU A 52 11.58 11.33 3.48
C GLU A 52 10.48 10.63 4.29
N ARG A 53 10.68 10.51 5.61
CA ARG A 53 9.80 9.70 6.47
C ARG A 53 8.46 10.35 6.81
N ILE A 54 8.21 11.60 6.43
CA ILE A 54 6.95 12.31 6.74
C ILE A 54 5.77 11.76 5.92
N GLU A 55 6.05 11.24 4.72
CA GLU A 55 5.04 10.85 3.73
C GLU A 55 5.44 9.59 2.96
N ASN A 56 6.39 8.82 3.51
CA ASN A 56 6.86 7.59 2.91
C ASN A 56 7.49 6.67 3.96
N TYR A 57 7.48 5.37 3.66
CA TYR A 57 8.15 4.37 4.46
C TYR A 57 9.00 3.42 3.63
N GLU A 58 10.01 2.85 4.29
CA GLU A 58 10.76 1.70 3.82
C GLU A 58 11.08 0.86 5.07
N VAL A 59 10.61 -0.38 5.10
CA VAL A 59 10.87 -1.27 6.24
C VAL A 59 12.32 -1.71 6.20
N ASP A 60 13.02 -1.58 7.33
CA ASP A 60 14.40 -2.03 7.41
C ASP A 60 14.54 -3.54 7.08
N PRO A 61 15.63 -3.95 6.42
CA PRO A 61 15.81 -5.35 6.03
C PRO A 61 15.86 -6.33 7.20
N GLU A 62 16.34 -5.92 8.38
CA GLU A 62 16.43 -6.80 9.56
C GLU A 62 15.04 -7.23 10.01
N THR A 63 14.09 -6.29 10.05
CA THR A 63 12.68 -6.59 10.30
C THR A 63 12.10 -7.50 9.22
N LEU A 64 12.32 -7.23 7.94
CA LEU A 64 11.79 -8.06 6.84
C LEU A 64 12.33 -9.51 6.87
N LEU A 65 13.57 -9.71 7.32
CA LEU A 65 14.18 -11.04 7.45
C LEU A 65 13.49 -11.93 8.49
N LEU A 66 12.72 -11.35 9.43
CA LEU A 66 11.93 -12.13 10.40
C LEU A 66 10.87 -13.02 9.73
N GLN A 67 10.51 -12.76 8.47
CA GLN A 67 9.61 -13.63 7.71
C GLN A 67 10.07 -15.10 7.71
N PHE A 68 11.38 -15.35 7.65
CA PHE A 68 11.92 -16.70 7.65
C PHE A 68 11.75 -17.39 9.01
N ALA A 69 11.95 -16.66 10.11
CA ALA A 69 11.70 -17.17 11.45
C ALA A 69 10.20 -17.45 11.67
N PHE A 70 9.32 -16.60 11.12
CA PHE A 70 7.88 -16.85 11.17
C PHE A 70 7.52 -18.15 10.46
N GLU A 71 8.08 -18.40 9.27
CA GLU A 71 7.86 -19.64 8.51
C GLU A 71 8.34 -20.89 9.28
N GLU A 72 9.51 -20.84 9.91
CA GLU A 72 10.04 -21.94 10.73
C GLU A 72 9.11 -22.32 11.90
N GLU A 73 8.44 -21.33 12.45
CA GLU A 73 7.47 -21.50 13.54
C GLU A 73 6.03 -21.75 13.04
N GLY A 74 5.82 -21.92 11.73
CA GLY A 74 4.51 -22.18 11.13
C GLY A 74 3.61 -20.94 11.03
N GLY A 75 4.15 -19.73 11.10
CA GLY A 75 3.49 -18.49 10.68
C GLY A 75 3.89 -18.09 9.26
N GLU A 76 3.52 -16.88 8.88
CA GLU A 76 4.02 -16.18 7.68
C GLU A 76 4.06 -14.67 7.94
N MET A 77 4.80 -13.93 7.12
CA MET A 77 4.67 -12.48 7.03
C MET A 77 3.36 -12.13 6.30
N MET A 78 2.27 -12.17 7.05
CA MET A 78 0.92 -11.91 6.55
C MET A 78 0.81 -10.52 5.94
N GLY A 79 1.50 -9.54 6.51
CA GLY A 79 1.39 -8.17 6.05
C GLY A 79 2.53 -7.25 6.43
N ILE A 80 2.52 -6.10 5.79
CA ILE A 80 3.33 -4.92 6.10
C ILE A 80 2.36 -3.86 6.60
N TYR A 81 2.74 -3.07 7.59
CA TYR A 81 1.94 -1.94 8.02
C TYR A 81 2.75 -0.65 8.03
N HIS A 82 2.08 0.46 7.78
CA HIS A 82 2.62 1.80 7.97
C HIS A 82 1.54 2.75 8.50
N SER A 83 1.93 3.96 8.88
CA SER A 83 0.99 4.98 9.36
C SER A 83 0.88 6.13 8.38
N HIS A 84 -0.32 6.70 8.31
CA HIS A 84 -0.60 7.99 7.70
C HIS A 84 -0.84 9.01 8.82
N PRO A 85 0.13 9.89 9.14
CA PRO A 85 0.06 10.78 10.31
C PRO A 85 -1.09 11.78 10.27
N VAL A 86 -1.53 12.18 9.07
CA VAL A 86 -2.50 13.27 8.85
C VAL A 86 -3.53 12.98 7.75
N SER A 87 -3.43 11.87 7.03
CA SER A 87 -4.30 11.54 5.89
C SER A 87 -5.09 10.25 6.14
N VAL A 88 -6.16 10.06 5.37
CA VAL A 88 -7.03 8.87 5.44
C VAL A 88 -6.24 7.57 5.25
N ALA A 89 -6.77 6.47 5.80
CA ALA A 89 -6.21 5.13 5.62
C ALA A 89 -6.56 4.57 4.23
N TRP A 90 -6.00 5.16 3.18
CA TRP A 90 -6.12 4.70 1.80
C TRP A 90 -4.74 4.75 1.14
N PRO A 91 -4.32 3.74 0.36
CA PRO A 91 -3.00 3.73 -0.24
C PRO A 91 -2.79 4.96 -1.13
N SER A 92 -1.69 5.67 -0.91
CA SER A 92 -1.21 6.70 -1.83
C SER A 92 -0.61 6.07 -3.09
N ALA A 93 -0.31 6.89 -4.09
CA ALA A 93 0.43 6.44 -5.26
C ALA A 93 1.86 5.97 -4.91
N THR A 94 2.48 6.59 -3.90
CA THR A 94 3.79 6.16 -3.41
C THR A 94 3.72 4.79 -2.73
N ASP A 95 2.66 4.53 -1.95
CA ASP A 95 2.43 3.20 -1.35
C ASP A 95 2.23 2.14 -2.44
N ALA A 96 1.42 2.46 -3.45
CA ALA A 96 1.18 1.57 -4.58
C ALA A 96 2.48 1.26 -5.34
N TRP A 97 3.30 2.28 -5.59
CA TRP A 97 4.62 2.13 -6.21
C TRP A 97 5.57 1.26 -5.36
N ASN A 98 5.56 1.41 -4.04
CA ASN A 98 6.43 0.66 -3.13
C ASN A 98 5.88 -0.73 -2.74
N ALA A 99 4.74 -1.14 -3.29
CA ALA A 99 4.12 -2.45 -3.01
C ALA A 99 4.85 -3.63 -3.68
N HIS A 100 6.03 -3.97 -3.15
CA HIS A 100 6.90 -5.02 -3.70
C HIS A 100 6.54 -6.45 -3.26
N TYR A 101 5.65 -6.60 -2.28
CA TYR A 101 5.16 -7.88 -1.75
C TYR A 101 3.69 -8.08 -2.15
N PRO A 102 3.39 -8.60 -3.35
CA PRO A 102 2.02 -8.64 -3.91
C PRO A 102 1.06 -9.58 -3.17
N GLU A 103 1.60 -10.56 -2.45
CA GLU A 103 0.81 -11.53 -1.68
C GLU A 103 0.47 -11.07 -0.26
N SER A 104 1.20 -10.07 0.24
CA SER A 104 1.02 -9.52 1.58
C SER A 104 -0.17 -8.56 1.65
N ILE A 105 -0.75 -8.46 2.85
CA ILE A 105 -1.70 -7.40 3.19
C ILE A 105 -0.93 -6.16 3.65
N TYR A 106 -1.25 -5.01 3.07
CA TYR A 106 -0.75 -3.71 3.48
C TYR A 106 -1.77 -3.06 4.40
N PHE A 107 -1.40 -2.88 5.66
CA PHE A 107 -2.22 -2.19 6.65
C PHE A 107 -1.81 -0.72 6.73
N ILE A 108 -2.79 0.17 6.65
CA ILE A 108 -2.57 1.60 6.78
C ILE A 108 -3.27 2.07 8.03
N CYS A 109 -2.50 2.56 9.00
CA CYS A 109 -3.00 3.16 10.22
C CYS A 109 -3.07 4.69 10.06
N SER A 110 -4.27 5.21 9.85
CA SER A 110 -4.49 6.66 9.78
C SER A 110 -4.68 7.27 11.15
N LEU A 111 -3.99 8.40 11.36
CA LEU A 111 -4.16 9.33 12.47
C LEU A 111 -4.69 10.69 11.97
N GLU A 112 -5.47 10.71 10.87
CA GLU A 112 -6.18 11.91 10.41
C GLU A 112 -6.97 12.54 11.57
N PHE A 113 -7.58 11.70 12.40
CA PHE A 113 -8.18 12.06 13.68
C PHE A 113 -7.47 11.30 14.81
N ASP A 114 -6.69 12.01 15.63
CA ASP A 114 -5.83 11.43 16.68
C ASP A 114 -6.59 10.56 17.70
N ASP A 115 -7.84 10.93 17.99
CA ASP A 115 -8.74 10.26 18.93
C ASP A 115 -9.51 9.09 18.30
N ALA A 116 -9.51 8.97 16.96
CA ALA A 116 -10.24 7.97 16.20
C ALA A 116 -9.36 7.32 15.13
N ALA A 117 -8.24 6.74 15.55
CA ALA A 117 -7.32 6.03 14.66
C ALA A 117 -8.04 4.89 13.89
N VAL A 118 -7.79 4.81 12.58
CA VAL A 118 -8.40 3.83 11.68
C VAL A 118 -7.34 2.98 11.02
N ILE A 119 -7.44 1.65 11.15
CA ILE A 119 -6.64 0.70 10.37
C ILE A 119 -7.50 0.13 9.23
N ARG A 120 -7.00 0.25 8.00
CA ARG A 120 -7.57 -0.41 6.81
C ARG A 120 -6.53 -1.34 6.19
N ALA A 121 -6.99 -2.37 5.48
CA ALA A 121 -6.15 -3.43 4.95
C ALA A 121 -6.35 -3.57 3.43
N PHE A 122 -5.25 -3.58 2.69
CA PHE A 122 -5.27 -3.58 1.24
C PHE A 122 -4.33 -4.65 0.67
N ARG A 123 -4.75 -5.31 -0.40
CA ARG A 123 -3.84 -6.00 -1.30
C ARG A 123 -3.55 -5.06 -2.46
N MET A 124 -2.27 -4.76 -2.65
CA MET A 124 -1.77 -3.95 -3.76
C MET A 124 -0.99 -4.85 -4.70
N THR A 125 -1.49 -5.03 -5.91
CA THR A 125 -0.89 -5.96 -6.88
C THR A 125 -0.39 -5.18 -8.10
N PRO A 126 0.93 -5.12 -8.33
CA PRO A 126 1.50 -4.53 -9.53
C PRO A 126 1.29 -5.44 -10.75
N HIS A 127 0.97 -4.80 -11.87
CA HIS A 127 0.78 -5.38 -13.19
C HIS A 127 1.72 -4.67 -14.16
N TRP A 128 2.71 -5.40 -14.69
CA TRP A 128 3.62 -4.89 -15.72
C TRP A 128 2.97 -5.07 -17.09
N ILE A 129 2.29 -4.03 -17.53
CA ILE A 129 1.61 -3.96 -18.82
C ILE A 129 2.34 -2.92 -19.66
N GLU A 130 2.57 -3.21 -20.94
CA GLU A 130 3.12 -2.23 -21.86
C GLU A 130 2.10 -1.11 -22.10
N LEU A 131 2.44 0.10 -21.67
CA LEU A 131 1.58 1.28 -21.77
C LEU A 131 2.22 2.30 -22.70
N ASP A 132 1.42 2.87 -23.60
CA ASP A 132 1.79 4.10 -24.29
C ASP A 132 1.60 5.29 -23.33
N ILE A 133 2.55 5.43 -22.40
CA ILE A 133 2.56 6.50 -21.39
C ILE A 133 2.55 7.87 -22.06
N ALA A 134 3.21 8.03 -23.22
CA ALA A 134 3.21 9.29 -23.95
C ALA A 134 1.80 9.67 -24.42
N SER A 135 0.99 8.71 -24.87
CA SER A 135 -0.42 8.94 -25.20
C SER A 135 -1.28 9.17 -23.98
N LEU A 136 -1.11 8.37 -22.92
CA LEU A 136 -1.85 8.54 -21.68
C LEU A 136 -1.63 9.91 -21.05
N ARG A 137 -0.39 10.44 -21.07
CA ARG A 137 -0.05 11.76 -20.54
C ARG A 137 -0.72 12.93 -21.29
N ARG A 138 -1.17 12.74 -22.53
CA ARG A 138 -1.90 13.78 -23.27
C ARG A 138 -3.36 13.88 -22.86
N ASP A 139 -3.96 12.75 -22.49
CA ASP A 139 -5.40 12.63 -22.30
C ASP A 139 -5.79 12.48 -20.82
N LEU A 140 -4.85 12.11 -19.94
CA LEU A 140 -5.06 11.94 -18.50
C LEU A 140 -4.20 12.92 -17.71
N ALA A 141 -4.77 13.42 -16.62
CA ALA A 141 -4.06 14.27 -15.67
C ALA A 141 -3.24 13.40 -14.71
N PHE A 142 -1.95 13.23 -15.01
CA PHE A 142 -0.99 12.66 -14.08
C PHE A 142 -0.48 13.72 -13.11
N THR A 143 -0.32 13.34 -11.85
CA THR A 143 0.29 14.18 -10.82
C THR A 143 1.68 13.65 -10.50
N GLU A 144 2.67 14.53 -10.43
CA GLU A 144 3.99 14.18 -9.87
C GLU A 144 3.84 14.08 -8.35
N VAL A 145 3.85 12.86 -7.82
CA VAL A 145 3.62 12.60 -6.38
C VAL A 145 4.91 12.58 -5.60
N ARG A 146 6.03 12.28 -6.27
CA ARG A 146 7.40 12.41 -5.78
C ARG A 146 8.30 12.77 -6.97
N PRO A 147 9.52 13.30 -6.74
CA PRO A 147 10.43 13.62 -7.84
C PRO A 147 10.50 12.47 -8.85
N HIS A 148 10.15 12.76 -10.09
CA HIS A 148 10.12 11.84 -11.23
C HIS A 148 9.06 10.72 -11.20
N LEU A 149 8.29 10.57 -10.12
CA LEU A 149 7.21 9.58 -10.00
C LEU A 149 5.86 10.25 -10.26
N PHE A 150 5.20 9.81 -11.32
CA PHE A 150 3.91 10.32 -11.76
C PHE A 150 2.83 9.26 -11.61
N ALA A 151 1.63 9.69 -11.19
CA ALA A 151 0.51 8.81 -10.94
C ALA A 151 -0.82 9.36 -11.48
N TYR A 152 -1.65 8.46 -11.98
CA TYR A 152 -3.07 8.66 -12.25
C TYR A 152 -3.87 7.64 -11.43
N TYR A 153 -4.93 8.09 -10.75
CA TYR A 153 -5.78 7.22 -9.94
C TYR A 153 -7.13 6.97 -10.61
N GLN A 154 -7.43 5.70 -10.90
CA GLN A 154 -8.77 5.29 -11.30
C GLN A 154 -9.58 4.92 -10.06
N ALA A 155 -10.52 5.80 -9.67
CA ALA A 155 -11.41 5.58 -8.54
C ALA A 155 -12.43 4.44 -8.79
N PRO A 156 -12.91 3.75 -7.73
CA PRO A 156 -13.91 2.70 -7.89
C PRO A 156 -15.22 3.28 -8.44
N GLY A 157 -15.78 2.62 -9.46
CA GLY A 157 -17.05 3.03 -10.09
C GLY A 157 -16.98 4.30 -10.96
N ALA A 158 -15.84 4.99 -11.02
CA ALA A 158 -15.65 6.10 -11.94
C ALA A 158 -15.55 5.58 -13.40
N PRO A 159 -16.02 6.36 -14.40
CA PRO A 159 -15.86 6.00 -15.80
C PRO A 159 -14.38 5.75 -16.13
N VAL A 160 -14.10 4.62 -16.77
CA VAL A 160 -12.74 4.29 -17.21
C VAL A 160 -12.46 4.99 -18.55
N PRO A 161 -11.39 5.81 -18.65
CA PRO A 161 -10.99 6.42 -19.92
C PRO A 161 -10.80 5.40 -21.03
N ALA A 162 -11.14 5.76 -22.28
CA ALA A 162 -11.09 4.84 -23.42
C ALA A 162 -9.73 4.14 -23.58
N LEU A 163 -8.63 4.88 -23.36
CA LEU A 163 -7.27 4.36 -23.42
C LEU A 163 -6.97 3.29 -22.35
N LEU A 164 -7.71 3.29 -21.23
CA LEU A 164 -7.55 2.33 -20.14
C LEU A 164 -8.59 1.20 -20.17
N GLN A 165 -9.59 1.24 -21.06
CA GLN A 165 -10.61 0.19 -21.14
C GLN A 165 -10.06 -1.22 -21.40
N PRO A 166 -9.07 -1.43 -22.31
CA PRO A 166 -8.50 -2.76 -22.54
C PRO A 166 -7.85 -3.35 -21.28
N ILE A 167 -7.27 -2.48 -20.45
CA ILE A 167 -6.61 -2.85 -19.20
C ILE A 167 -7.66 -3.14 -18.12
N ALA A 168 -8.64 -2.25 -17.96
CA ALA A 168 -9.63 -2.33 -16.90
C ALA A 168 -10.52 -3.57 -16.97
N ALA A 169 -10.57 -4.24 -18.13
CA ALA A 169 -11.22 -5.55 -18.27
C ALA A 169 -10.55 -6.63 -17.41
N ASN A 170 -9.23 -6.53 -17.18
CA ASN A 170 -8.44 -7.49 -16.42
C ASN A 170 -7.97 -6.94 -15.07
N VAL A 171 -7.89 -5.61 -14.95
CA VAL A 171 -7.45 -4.91 -13.74
C VAL A 171 -8.59 -4.00 -13.27
N PRO A 172 -9.54 -4.51 -12.45
CA PRO A 172 -10.68 -3.72 -12.03
C PRO A 172 -10.25 -2.55 -11.15
N ALA A 173 -10.96 -1.43 -11.27
CA ALA A 173 -10.80 -0.29 -10.37
C ALA A 173 -11.16 -0.68 -8.92
N PRO A 174 -10.49 -0.08 -7.90
CA PRO A 174 -9.51 0.99 -8.04
C PRO A 174 -8.11 0.51 -8.41
N PHE A 175 -7.40 1.34 -9.17
CA PHE A 175 -5.99 1.13 -9.48
C PHE A 175 -5.25 2.45 -9.69
N TYR A 176 -3.94 2.42 -9.49
CA TYR A 176 -3.03 3.47 -9.94
C TYR A 176 -2.40 3.08 -11.28
N VAL A 177 -2.19 4.07 -12.15
CA VAL A 177 -1.26 3.98 -13.27
C VAL A 177 -0.07 4.85 -12.89
N ASP A 178 1.08 4.22 -12.67
CA ASP A 178 2.28 4.88 -12.17
C ASP A 178 3.41 4.73 -13.17
N PHE A 179 4.22 5.79 -13.32
CA PHE A 179 5.45 5.70 -14.09
C PHE A 179 6.54 6.59 -13.49
N TYR A 180 7.79 6.15 -13.66
CA TYR A 180 8.97 6.88 -13.26
C TYR A 180 9.70 7.43 -14.47
N THR A 181 10.28 8.61 -14.34
CA THR A 181 11.07 9.27 -15.39
C THR A 181 12.53 9.46 -15.00
N ASP A 182 13.41 9.62 -15.98
CA ASP A 182 14.75 10.13 -15.71
C ASP A 182 14.78 11.67 -15.69
N ASP A 183 15.97 12.26 -15.53
CA ASP A 183 16.18 13.72 -15.55
C ASP A 183 15.80 14.39 -16.88
N ARG A 184 15.66 13.62 -17.96
CA ARG A 184 15.26 14.10 -19.29
C ARG A 184 13.74 14.02 -19.49
N GLY A 185 13.03 13.39 -18.54
CA GLY A 185 11.60 13.14 -18.63
C GLY A 185 11.24 11.89 -19.44
N ASP A 186 12.23 11.06 -19.79
CA ASP A 186 12.02 9.79 -20.48
C ASP A 186 11.48 8.77 -19.47
N VAL A 187 10.45 8.01 -19.85
CA VAL A 187 9.85 6.99 -18.98
C VAL A 187 10.79 5.79 -18.88
N ILE A 188 11.20 5.44 -17.66
CA ILE A 188 12.13 4.33 -17.40
C ILE A 188 11.46 3.10 -16.80
N ASP A 189 10.31 3.28 -16.13
CA ASP A 189 9.51 2.20 -15.59
C ASP A 189 8.04 2.65 -15.52
N SER A 190 7.11 1.72 -15.70
CA SER A 190 5.69 1.97 -15.58
C SER A 190 4.94 0.71 -15.20
N ARG A 191 3.89 0.86 -14.40
CA ARG A 191 3.04 -0.24 -13.96
C ARG A 191 1.66 0.23 -13.59
N ILE A 192 0.75 -0.72 -13.52
CA ILE A 192 -0.59 -0.51 -12.97
C ILE A 192 -0.67 -1.26 -11.66
N VAL A 193 -1.14 -0.63 -10.60
CA VAL A 193 -1.27 -1.27 -9.30
C VAL A 193 -2.73 -1.35 -8.92
N SER A 194 -3.31 -2.55 -8.93
CA SER A 194 -4.69 -2.75 -8.48
C SER A 194 -4.77 -2.77 -6.96
N ILE A 195 -5.84 -2.19 -6.42
CA ILE A 195 -6.10 -2.12 -4.99
C ILE A 195 -7.36 -2.92 -4.67
N VAL A 196 -7.22 -3.90 -3.79
CA VAL A 196 -8.33 -4.65 -3.22
C VAL A 196 -8.35 -4.41 -1.71
N GLU A 197 -9.42 -3.80 -1.21
CA GLU A 197 -9.60 -3.64 0.23
C GLU A 197 -10.17 -4.91 0.86
N HIS A 198 -9.53 -5.35 1.95
CA HIS A 198 -10.05 -6.40 2.83
C HIS A 198 -10.62 -5.74 4.09
N PRO A 199 -11.90 -5.97 4.44
CA PRO A 199 -12.45 -5.43 5.68
C PRO A 199 -11.65 -5.91 6.89
N VAL A 200 -11.32 -5.00 7.81
CA VAL A 200 -10.69 -5.37 9.08
C VAL A 200 -11.78 -5.67 10.11
N GLN A 201 -11.79 -6.90 10.62
CA GLN A 201 -12.62 -7.30 11.74
C GLN A 201 -11.74 -7.48 12.97
N VAL A 202 -11.93 -6.60 13.96
CA VAL A 202 -11.28 -6.76 15.26
C VAL A 202 -11.94 -7.92 16.02
N VAL A 203 -11.13 -8.89 16.48
CA VAL A 203 -11.57 -10.11 17.17
C VAL A 203 -10.96 -10.27 18.56
#